data_AF-X5RVH5-F1
#
_entry.id   AF-X5RVH5-F1
#
_cell.length_a   1.000
_cell.length_b   1.000
_cell.length_c   1.000
_cell.angle_alpha   90.00
_cell.angle_beta   90.00
_cell.angle_gamma   90.00
#
_symmetry.space_group_name_H-M   'P 1'
#
loop_
_entity.id
_entity.type
_entity.pdbx_description
1 polymer ?
#
loop_
_entity_poly.entity_id
_entity_poly.type
_entity_poly.pdbx_seq_one_letter_code
_entity_poly.pdbx_strand_id
1 'polypeptide(L)' 'MLRDWDPIGISGISEAKDEYDDYADVVLGMLIHENATAKDIAGYLFEIATEDMGLSDRKMAKLCDRAAELVVALRSNF' A
#
# COMPACT_ATOMS: atom_id res chain seq x y z
N MET A 1 3.78 -6.09 3.03
CA MET A 1 3.07 -4.88 2.55
C MET A 1 2.72 -4.97 1.08
N LEU A 2 3.63 -4.78 0.12
CA LEU A 2 3.24 -4.65 -1.29
C LEU A 2 2.53 -5.90 -1.82
N ARG A 3 3.01 -7.08 -1.39
CA ARG A 3 2.32 -8.37 -1.59
C ARG A 3 0.92 -8.45 -0.98
N ASP A 4 0.67 -7.72 0.10
CA ASP A 4 -0.60 -7.72 0.81
C ASP A 4 -1.59 -6.69 0.25
N TRP A 5 -1.08 -5.66 -0.45
CA TRP A 5 -1.88 -4.68 -1.18
C TRP A 5 -2.20 -5.17 -2.59
N ASP A 6 -1.20 -5.60 -3.36
CA ASP A 6 -1.24 -6.14 -4.74
C ASP A 6 -2.60 -6.05 -5.47
N PRO A 7 -3.07 -4.84 -5.82
CA PRO A 7 -4.44 -4.64 -6.28
C PRO A 7 -4.69 -5.16 -7.71
N ILE A 8 -3.62 -5.41 -8.48
CA ILE A 8 -3.69 -5.96 -9.85
C ILE A 8 -3.11 -7.39 -9.97
N GLY A 9 -2.61 -7.97 -8.88
CA GLY A 9 -2.23 -9.38 -8.81
C GLY A 9 -0.90 -9.73 -9.49
N ILE A 10 0.07 -8.81 -9.48
CA ILE A 10 1.34 -8.96 -10.19
C ILE A 10 2.50 -9.39 -9.29
N SER A 11 2.30 -9.53 -7.97
CA SER A 11 3.39 -9.87 -7.03
C SER A 11 4.04 -11.24 -7.25
N GLY A 12 3.43 -12.10 -8.07
CA GLY A 12 3.97 -13.40 -8.48
C GLY A 12 4.80 -13.36 -9.77
N ILE A 13 4.86 -12.22 -10.46
CA ILE A 13 5.51 -12.04 -11.76
C ILE A 13 6.88 -11.41 -11.51
N SER A 14 7.96 -12.11 -11.86
CA SER A 14 9.34 -11.68 -11.54
C SER A 14 9.73 -10.41 -12.30
N GLU A 15 9.19 -10.24 -13.50
CA GLU A 15 9.40 -9.11 -14.40
C GLU A 15 8.69 -7.84 -13.94
N ALA A 16 7.76 -7.92 -12.99
CA ALA A 16 6.93 -6.81 -12.52
C ALA A 16 7.23 -6.45 -11.04
N LYS A 17 8.39 -6.88 -10.53
CA LYS A 17 8.74 -6.79 -9.11
C LYS A 17 8.91 -5.36 -8.59
N ASP A 18 9.24 -4.43 -9.47
CA ASP A 18 9.59 -3.02 -9.21
C ASP A 18 8.42 -2.06 -9.48
N GLU A 19 7.34 -2.53 -10.10
CA GLU A 19 6.13 -1.74 -10.42
C GLU A 19 5.48 -1.09 -9.18
N TYR A 20 5.80 -1.57 -7.97
CA TYR A 20 5.29 -1.03 -6.73
C TYR A 20 6.32 -0.30 -5.87
N ASP A 21 7.59 -0.24 -6.30
CA ASP A 21 8.68 0.32 -5.49
C ASP A 21 8.46 1.82 -5.22
N ASP A 22 8.03 2.59 -6.23
CA ASP A 22 7.75 4.01 -6.08
C ASP A 22 6.68 4.30 -5.01
N TYR A 23 5.63 3.47 -4.94
CA TYR A 23 4.58 3.60 -3.92
C TYR A 23 5.07 3.17 -2.53
N ALA A 24 5.97 2.17 -2.48
CA ALA A 24 6.57 1.69 -1.24
C ALA A 24 7.45 2.76 -0.59
N ASP A 25 8.21 3.51 -1.40
CA ASP A 25 9.06 4.60 -0.94
C ASP A 25 8.24 5.74 -0.33
N VAL A 26 7.10 6.09 -0.93
CA VAL A 26 6.17 7.10 -0.36
C VAL A 26 5.61 6.61 0.96
N VAL A 27 5.12 5.36 1.04
CA VAL A 27 4.58 4.79 2.28
C VAL A 27 5.64 4.72 3.38
N LEU A 28 6.88 4.39 3.04
CA LEU A 28 8.00 4.42 3.98
C LEU A 28 8.25 5.84 4.51
N GLY A 29 8.21 6.83 3.62
CA GLY A 29 8.32 8.25 3.98
C GLY A 29 7.22 8.69 4.94
N MET A 30 5.96 8.37 4.62
CA MET A 30 4.81 8.62 5.49
C MET A 30 4.99 7.97 6.87
N LEU A 31 5.47 6.72 6.90
CA LEU A 31 5.64 5.97 8.14
C LEU A 31 6.71 6.57 9.06
N ILE A 32 7.87 6.91 8.51
CA ILE A 32 9.07 7.30 9.27
C ILE A 32 9.11 8.80 9.55
N HIS A 33 8.71 9.65 8.60
CA HIS A 33 8.90 11.09 8.70
C HIS A 33 7.65 11.84 9.18
N GLU A 34 6.46 11.30 8.92
CA GLU A 34 5.19 12.00 9.18
C GLU A 34 4.41 11.40 10.34
N ASN A 35 4.91 10.31 10.95
CA ASN A 35 4.21 9.52 11.95
C ASN A 35 2.79 9.14 11.49
N ALA A 36 2.64 8.87 10.19
CA ALA A 36 1.35 8.58 9.57
C ALA A 36 0.62 7.44 10.29
N THR A 37 -0.69 7.55 10.35
CA THR A 37 -1.56 6.50 10.88
C THR A 37 -1.84 5.46 9.80
N ALA A 38 -2.35 4.29 10.20
CA ALA A 38 -2.79 3.28 9.23
C ALA A 38 -3.88 3.84 8.29
N LYS A 39 -4.71 4.78 8.78
CA LYS A 39 -5.74 5.42 7.96
C LYS A 39 -5.14 6.30 6.87
N ASP A 40 -4.07 7.04 7.17
CA ASP A 40 -3.43 7.92 6.19
C ASP A 40 -2.77 7.09 5.07
N ILE A 41 -2.07 6.01 5.45
CA ILE A 41 -1.46 5.08 4.50
C ILE A 41 -2.53 4.35 3.67
N ALA A 42 -3.62 3.91 4.29
CA ALA A 42 -4.73 3.27 3.57
C ALA A 42 -5.39 4.23 2.57
N GLY A 43 -5.54 5.51 2.93
CA GLY A 43 -6.06 6.54 2.04
C GLY A 43 -5.17 6.75 0.80
N TYR A 44 -3.86 6.86 1.00
CA TYR A 44 -2.89 6.97 -0.09
C TYR A 44 -2.96 5.75 -1.03
N LEU A 45 -2.91 4.53 -0.48
CA LEU A 45 -2.99 3.30 -1.28
C LEU A 45 -4.32 3.18 -2.04
N PHE A 46 -5.42 3.63 -1.43
CA PHE A 46 -6.72 3.65 -2.08
C PHE A 46 -6.75 4.62 -3.24
N GLU A 47 -6.21 5.83 -3.07
CA GLU A 47 -6.12 6.84 -4.14
C GLU A 47 -5.31 6.32 -5.34
N ILE A 48 -4.15 5.73 -5.11
CA ILE A 48 -3.36 5.11 -6.21
C ILE A 48 -4.18 4.02 -6.91
N ALA A 49 -4.84 3.14 -6.14
CA ALA A 49 -5.63 2.06 -6.73
C ALA A 49 -6.82 2.58 -7.56
N THR A 50 -7.50 3.64 -7.12
CA THR A 50 -8.71 4.12 -7.79
C THR A 50 -8.44 5.16 -8.87
N GLU A 51 -7.57 6.12 -8.60
CA GLU A 51 -7.32 7.27 -9.48
C GLU A 51 -6.23 6.97 -10.51
N ASP A 52 -5.10 6.41 -10.07
CA ASP A 52 -3.98 6.14 -10.98
C ASP A 52 -4.18 4.82 -11.75
N MET A 53 -4.65 3.77 -11.06
CA MET A 53 -4.85 2.45 -11.66
C MET A 53 -6.28 2.21 -12.17
N GLY A 54 -7.24 3.10 -11.86
CA GLY A 54 -8.62 3.02 -12.36
C GLY A 54 -9.47 1.87 -11.78
N LEU A 55 -9.10 1.31 -10.63
CA LEU A 55 -9.77 0.15 -10.05
C LEU A 55 -10.99 0.59 -9.22
N SER A 56 -12.05 -0.23 -9.22
CA SER A 56 -13.32 0.10 -8.53
C SER A 56 -13.94 -1.08 -7.76
N ASP A 57 -13.12 -2.06 -7.35
CA ASP A 57 -13.59 -3.20 -6.56
C ASP A 57 -14.10 -2.74 -5.18
N ARG A 58 -15.27 -3.24 -4.77
CA ARG A 58 -15.87 -2.97 -3.44
C ARG A 58 -14.98 -3.41 -2.26
N LYS A 59 -14.03 -4.31 -2.51
CA LYS A 59 -13.05 -4.78 -1.52
C LYS A 59 -11.80 -3.92 -1.46
N MET A 60 -11.63 -2.95 -2.37
CA MET A 60 -10.41 -2.16 -2.48
C MET A 60 -10.08 -1.41 -1.19
N ALA A 61 -11.07 -0.79 -0.55
CA ALA A 61 -10.88 -0.14 0.74
C ALA A 61 -10.34 -1.11 1.80
N LYS A 62 -10.93 -2.29 1.94
CA LYS A 62 -10.49 -3.31 2.90
C LYS A 62 -9.09 -3.85 2.62
N LEU A 63 -8.72 -3.92 1.34
CA LEU A 63 -7.39 -4.33 0.90
C LEU A 63 -6.34 -3.31 1.31
N CYS A 64 -6.62 -2.02 1.09
CA CYS A 64 -5.77 -0.91 1.49
C CYS A 64 -5.66 -0.79 3.02
N ASP A 65 -6.78 -0.94 3.74
CA ASP A 65 -6.81 -0.95 5.21
C ASP A 65 -5.87 -2.03 5.78
N ARG A 66 -6.02 -3.27 5.28
CA ARG A 66 -5.20 -4.40 5.74
C ARG A 66 -3.72 -4.19 5.44
N ALA A 67 -3.39 -3.69 4.26
CA ALA A 67 -2.00 -3.43 3.89
C ALA A 67 -1.39 -2.36 4.80
N ALA A 68 -2.13 -1.29 5.09
CA ALA A 68 -1.68 -0.20 5.95
C ALA A 68 -1.51 -0.63 7.42
N GLU A 69 -2.43 -1.46 7.95
CA GLU A 69 -2.29 -2.04 9.29
C GLU A 69 -0.99 -2.84 9.43
N LEU A 70 -0.64 -3.65 8.43
CA LEU A 70 0.61 -4.41 8.42
C LEU A 70 1.84 -3.50 8.40
N VAL A 71 1.81 -2.41 7.63
CA VAL A 71 2.91 -1.43 7.58
C VAL A 71 3.10 -0.77 8.93
N VAL A 72 2.03 -0.29 9.55
CA VAL A 72 2.12 0.39 10.85
C VAL A 72 2.55 -0.59 11.95
N ALA A 73 2.13 -1.86 11.89
CA ALA A 73 2.59 -2.87 12.82
C ALA A 73 4.12 -3.09 12.75
N LEU A 74 4.74 -2.94 11.57
CA LEU A 74 6.20 -3.03 11.44
C LEU A 74 6.92 -1.91 12.21
N ARG A 75 6.32 -0.72 12.34
CA ARG A 75 6.88 0.39 13.14
C ARG A 75 7.03 0.03 14.61
N SER A 76 6.16 -0.84 15.15
CA SER A 76 6.22 -1.28 16.54
C SER A 76 7.31 -2.34 16.80
N ASN A 77 7.95 -2.85 15.76
CA ASN A 77 9.00 -3.86 15.83
C ASN A 77 10.42 -3.31 15.68
N PHE A 78 10.58 -1.99 15.54
CA PHE A 78 11.86 -1.28 15.51
C PHE A 78 11.95 -0.29 16.69
#